data_AF-A0A1C5Z3N6-F1
#
_entry.id   AF-A0A1C5Z3N6-F1
#
_cell.length_a   1.000
_cell.length_b   1.000
_cell.length_c   1.000
_cell.angle_alpha   90.00
_cell.angle_beta   90.00
_cell.angle_gamma   90.00
#
_symmetry.space_group_name_H-M   'P 1'
#
loop_
_entity.id
_entity.type
_entity.pdbx_description
1 polymer ?
#
loop_
_entity_poly.entity_id
_entity_poly.type
_entity_poly.pdbx_seq_one_letter_code
_entity_poly.pdbx_strand_id
1 'polypeptide(L)'
;MTIKDIPKSSAYFYKSLLAELKPEWNVEIIIGDYNLYKLGFVEEIPCSISLNVSREEIYELQEEILDMEVTIYSYEDLLYKNPIDMTNDEKKTYKELKELEKRYNKFEPLERLFSYYLAINEKEN
;
A
#
# COMPACT_ATOMS: atom_id res chain seq x y z
N MET A 1 1.03 -10.34 -13.25
CA MET A 1 0.86 -8.87 -13.32
C MET A 1 2.22 -8.19 -13.38
N THR A 2 2.37 -7.10 -14.13
CA THR A 2 3.61 -6.30 -14.16
C THR A 2 3.28 -4.81 -14.13
N ILE A 3 3.81 -4.09 -13.14
CA ILE A 3 3.67 -2.64 -12.99
C ILE A 3 4.98 -2.01 -13.44
N LYS A 4 4.92 -1.18 -14.48
CA LYS A 4 6.10 -0.58 -15.14
C LYS A 4 6.38 0.82 -14.62
N ASP A 5 7.56 1.32 -14.99
CA ASP A 5 7.99 2.72 -14.81
C ASP A 5 7.94 3.22 -13.36
N ILE A 6 8.29 2.34 -12.42
CA ILE A 6 8.38 2.66 -11.00
C ILE A 6 9.81 3.08 -10.67
N PRO A 7 10.06 4.24 -10.03
CA PRO A 7 11.37 4.60 -9.52
C PRO A 7 11.97 3.50 -8.64
N LYS A 8 13.29 3.29 -8.71
CA LYS A 8 13.96 2.21 -7.96
C LYS A 8 13.61 2.27 -6.47
N SER A 9 13.69 3.43 -5.84
CA SER A 9 13.34 3.63 -4.42
C SER A 9 11.93 3.13 -4.10
N SER A 10 10.94 3.56 -4.88
CA SER A 10 9.54 3.14 -4.78
C SER A 10 9.35 1.64 -5.00
N ALA A 11 10.07 1.04 -5.96
CA ALA A 11 9.95 -0.39 -6.25
C ALA A 11 10.38 -1.26 -5.04
N TYR A 12 11.50 -0.90 -4.40
CA TYR A 12 11.94 -1.57 -3.17
C TYR A 12 11.00 -1.30 -1.99
N PHE A 13 10.47 -0.08 -1.88
CA PHE A 13 9.49 0.26 -0.86
C PHE A 13 8.23 -0.60 -0.97
N TYR A 14 7.59 -0.66 -2.15
CA TYR A 14 6.39 -1.48 -2.36
C TYR A 14 6.66 -2.97 -2.15
N LYS A 15 7.82 -3.47 -2.62
CA LYS A 15 8.22 -4.86 -2.34
C LYS A 15 8.31 -5.14 -0.84
N SER A 16 8.83 -4.21 -0.04
CA SER A 16 8.90 -4.38 1.41
C SER A 16 7.53 -4.40 2.08
N LEU A 17 6.60 -3.55 1.63
CA LEU A 17 5.23 -3.55 2.14
C LEU A 17 4.48 -4.83 1.79
N LEU A 18 4.59 -5.29 0.54
CA LEU A 18 3.97 -6.53 0.09
C LEU A 18 4.53 -7.76 0.80
N ALA A 19 5.85 -7.83 1.02
CA ALA A 19 6.46 -8.93 1.77
C ALA A 19 5.98 -9.01 3.23
N GLU A 20 5.53 -7.90 3.81
CA GLU A 20 4.98 -7.87 5.15
C GLU A 20 3.49 -8.18 5.20
N LEU A 21 2.70 -7.62 4.27
CA LEU A 21 1.25 -7.77 4.27
C LEU A 21 0.77 -9.07 3.61
N LYS A 22 1.48 -9.52 2.57
CA LYS A 22 1.20 -10.72 1.76
C LYS A 22 2.51 -11.49 1.51
N PRO A 23 3.11 -12.09 2.55
CA PRO A 23 4.41 -12.79 2.46
C PRO A 23 4.41 -13.96 1.47
N GLU A 24 3.25 -14.50 1.14
CA GLU A 24 3.05 -15.56 0.15
C GLU A 24 3.12 -15.08 -1.30
N TRP A 25 3.05 -13.77 -1.55
CA TRP A 25 3.14 -13.22 -2.91
C TRP A 25 4.59 -13.16 -3.39
N ASN A 26 4.86 -13.76 -4.55
CA ASN A 26 6.16 -13.63 -5.18
C ASN A 26 6.30 -12.27 -5.87
N VAL A 27 7.12 -11.39 -5.29
CA VAL A 27 7.41 -10.04 -5.79
C VAL A 27 8.83 -9.95 -6.36
N GLU A 28 8.93 -9.75 -7.66
CA GLU A 28 10.20 -9.57 -8.36
C GLU A 28 10.36 -8.12 -8.84
N ILE A 29 11.56 -7.55 -8.63
CA ILE A 29 11.91 -6.23 -9.16
C ILE A 29 12.75 -6.45 -10.40
N ILE A 30 12.27 -5.95 -11.53
CA ILE A 30 12.99 -5.95 -12.80
C ILE A 30 13.60 -4.56 -12.97
N ILE A 31 14.92 -4.49 -12.97
CA ILE A 31 15.65 -3.23 -13.15
C ILE A 31 15.64 -2.87 -14.64
N GLY A 32 15.24 -1.64 -14.97
CA GLY A 32 15.25 -1.10 -16.33
C GLY A 32 16.62 -0.66 -16.81
N ASP A 33 16.67 0.05 -17.94
CA ASP A 33 17.94 0.47 -18.55
C ASP A 33 18.65 1.53 -17.71
N TYR A 34 19.76 1.11 -17.08
CA TYR A 34 20.64 1.98 -16.29
C TYR A 34 21.21 3.15 -17.10
N ASN A 35 21.34 3.03 -18.43
CA ASN A 35 21.86 4.10 -19.26
C ASN A 35 20.95 5.33 -19.26
N LEU A 36 19.62 5.15 -19.09
CA LEU A 36 18.69 6.26 -19.00
C LEU A 36 19.03 7.17 -17.82
N TYR A 37 19.32 6.58 -16.66
CA TYR A 37 19.77 7.30 -15.47
C TYR A 37 21.14 7.94 -15.70
N LYS A 38 22.11 7.18 -16.21
CA LYS A 38 23.48 7.67 -16.43
C LYS A 38 23.55 8.86 -17.39
N LEU A 39 22.68 8.87 -18.41
CA LEU A 39 22.61 9.94 -19.42
C LEU A 39 21.77 11.14 -18.94
N GLY A 40 21.19 11.10 -17.74
CA GLY A 40 20.40 12.19 -17.16
C GLY A 40 18.99 12.31 -17.74
N PHE A 41 18.47 11.26 -18.40
CA PHE A 41 17.09 11.26 -18.90
C PHE A 41 16.06 11.05 -17.78
N VAL A 42 16.47 10.44 -16.66
CA VAL A 42 15.63 10.13 -15.51
C VAL A 42 16.40 10.37 -14.22
N GLU A 43 15.70 10.81 -13.17
CA GLU A 43 16.29 11.08 -11.85
C GLU A 43 16.63 9.79 -11.08
N GLU A 44 15.89 8.71 -11.33
CA GLU A 44 16.12 7.38 -10.75
C GLU A 44 16.07 6.30 -11.83
N ILE A 45 16.73 5.17 -11.56
CA ILE A 45 16.69 4.01 -12.46
C ILE A 45 15.24 3.49 -12.52
N PRO A 46 14.61 3.46 -13.70
CA PRO A 46 13.25 2.94 -13.84
C PRO A 46 13.28 1.44 -13.55
N CYS A 47 12.32 0.97 -12.80
CA CYS A 47 12.12 -0.43 -12.46
C CYS A 47 10.70 -0.86 -12.81
N SER A 48 10.47 -2.16 -12.81
CA SER A 48 9.12 -2.75 -12.85
C SER A 48 8.97 -3.71 -11.68
N ILE A 49 7.74 -3.81 -11.15
CA ILE A 49 7.36 -4.82 -10.18
C ILE A 49 6.59 -5.91 -10.91
N SER A 50 7.07 -7.14 -10.85
CA SER A 50 6.40 -8.33 -11.36
C SER A 50 5.81 -9.13 -10.21
N LEU A 51 4.53 -9.46 -10.32
CA LEU A 51 3.74 -10.16 -9.31
C LEU A 51 3.03 -11.34 -9.97
N ASN A 52 3.13 -12.53 -9.38
CA ASN A 52 2.34 -13.68 -9.81
C ASN A 52 1.05 -13.78 -8.99
N VAL A 53 0.14 -12.83 -9.22
CA VAL A 53 -1.16 -12.72 -8.52
C VAL A 53 -2.26 -12.42 -9.52
N SER A 54 -3.46 -12.90 -9.21
CA SER A 54 -4.70 -12.63 -9.95
C SER A 54 -5.21 -11.21 -9.69
N ARG A 55 -6.25 -10.81 -10.44
CA ARG A 55 -6.87 -9.49 -10.22
C ARG A 55 -7.74 -9.52 -8.96
N GLU A 56 -8.40 -10.64 -8.71
CA GLU A 56 -9.22 -10.88 -7.53
C GLU A 56 -8.41 -10.72 -6.24
N GLU A 57 -7.20 -11.30 -6.18
CA GLU A 57 -6.27 -11.13 -5.06
C GLU A 57 -5.87 -9.66 -4.84
N ILE A 58 -5.75 -8.86 -5.91
CA ILE A 58 -5.50 -7.41 -5.78
C ILE A 58 -6.72 -6.69 -5.20
N TYR A 59 -7.93 -7.03 -5.65
CA TYR A 59 -9.14 -6.44 -5.08
C TYR A 59 -9.31 -6.81 -3.60
N GLU A 60 -9.05 -8.05 -3.21
CA GLU A 60 -9.07 -8.47 -1.80
C GLU A 60 -8.08 -7.66 -0.96
N LEU A 61 -6.87 -7.42 -1.46
CA LEU A 61 -5.89 -6.55 -0.79
C LEU A 61 -6.39 -5.11 -0.64
N GLN A 62 -7.03 -4.56 -1.67
CA GLN A 62 -7.59 -3.20 -1.62
C GLN A 62 -8.77 -3.12 -0.64
N GLU A 63 -9.64 -4.13 -0.62
CA GLU A 63 -10.73 -4.25 0.36
C GLU A 63 -10.18 -4.34 1.79
N GLU A 64 -9.13 -5.14 2.04
CA GLU A 64 -8.49 -5.21 3.35
C GLU A 64 -7.98 -3.85 3.85
N ILE A 65 -7.36 -3.05 2.96
CA ILE A 65 -6.88 -1.70 3.30
C ILE A 65 -8.06 -0.75 3.55
N LEU A 66 -9.09 -0.82 2.70
CA LEU A 66 -10.29 0.00 2.82
C LEU A 66 -11.06 -0.31 4.12
N ASP A 67 -11.14 -1.57 4.52
CA ASP A 67 -11.79 -1.98 5.77
C ASP A 67 -11.09 -1.37 7.00
N MET A 68 -9.76 -1.24 6.96
CA MET A 68 -9.02 -0.53 8.01
C MET A 68 -9.44 0.94 8.07
N GLU A 69 -9.50 1.61 6.91
CA GLU A 69 -9.93 3.01 6.80
C GLU A 69 -11.35 3.22 7.32
N VAL A 70 -12.30 2.41 6.84
CA VAL A 70 -13.71 2.45 7.25
C VAL A 70 -13.84 2.24 8.75
N THR A 71 -13.07 1.30 9.32
CA THR A 71 -13.06 1.08 10.76
C THR A 71 -12.53 2.31 11.49
N ILE A 72 -11.40 2.88 11.08
CA ILE A 72 -10.84 4.09 11.70
C ILE A 72 -11.85 5.24 11.66
N TYR A 73 -12.44 5.49 10.49
CA TYR A 73 -13.43 6.54 10.28
C TYR A 73 -14.70 6.35 11.13
N SER A 74 -15.17 5.11 11.28
CA SER A 74 -16.34 4.79 12.10
C SER A 74 -16.16 5.09 13.59
N TYR A 75 -14.92 5.20 14.06
CA TYR A 75 -14.57 5.52 15.44
C TYR A 75 -13.80 6.85 15.57
N GLU A 76 -13.93 7.73 14.57
CA GLU A 76 -13.22 9.02 14.52
C GLU A 76 -13.48 9.87 15.79
N ASP A 77 -14.73 9.90 16.29
CA ASP A 77 -15.10 10.60 17.53
C ASP A 77 -14.28 10.12 18.75
N LEU A 78 -14.04 8.81 18.85
CA LEU A 78 -13.25 8.24 19.94
C LEU A 78 -11.77 8.61 19.79
N LEU A 79 -11.26 8.73 18.56
CA LEU A 79 -9.87 9.11 18.30
C LEU A 79 -9.58 10.58 18.68
N TYR A 80 -10.57 11.46 18.60
CA TYR A 80 -10.46 12.86 19.03
C TYR A 80 -10.84 13.12 20.48
N LYS A 81 -11.46 12.15 21.16
CA LYS A 81 -11.80 12.26 22.57
C LYS A 81 -10.53 12.40 23.42
N ASN A 82 -10.57 13.23 24.46
CA ASN A 82 -9.46 13.35 25.40
C ASN A 82 -9.30 12.04 26.21
N PRO A 83 -8.10 11.44 26.28
CA PRO A 83 -7.87 10.21 27.04
C PRO A 83 -8.29 10.25 28.52
N ILE A 84 -8.34 11.45 29.13
CA ILE A 84 -8.78 11.62 30.53
C ILE A 84 -10.28 11.32 30.67
N ASP A 85 -11.08 11.68 29.66
CA ASP A 85 -12.54 11.55 29.66
C ASP A 85 -13.02 10.17 29.16
N MET A 86 -12.08 9.29 28.82
CA MET A 86 -12.38 7.94 28.35
C MET A 86 -12.62 6.96 29.51
N THR A 87 -13.65 6.16 29.38
CA THR A 87 -13.86 4.94 30.16
C THR A 87 -12.74 3.92 29.92
N ASN A 88 -12.63 2.90 30.76
CA ASN A 88 -11.61 1.87 30.59
C ASN A 88 -11.81 1.07 29.29
N ASP A 89 -13.05 0.84 28.88
CA ASP A 89 -13.36 0.13 27.63
C ASP A 89 -13.01 1.01 26.42
N GLU A 90 -13.36 2.29 26.45
CA GLU A 90 -12.95 3.26 25.43
C GLU A 90 -11.43 3.36 25.29
N LYS A 91 -10.68 3.34 26.41
CA LYS A 91 -9.21 3.32 26.38
C LYS A 91 -8.64 2.07 25.72
N LYS A 92 -9.31 0.92 25.87
CA LYS A 92 -8.90 -0.32 25.20
C LYS A 92 -9.12 -0.19 23.70
N THR A 93 -10.33 0.17 23.27
CA THR A 93 -10.68 0.37 21.86
C THR A 93 -9.77 1.44 21.23
N TYR A 94 -9.51 2.55 21.92
CA TYR A 94 -8.63 3.61 21.44
C TYR A 94 -7.21 3.11 21.11
N LYS A 95 -6.65 2.24 21.95
CA LYS A 95 -5.33 1.65 21.69
C LYS A 95 -5.33 0.75 20.45
N GLU A 96 -6.37 -0.07 20.31
CA GLU A 96 -6.55 -0.95 19.15
C GLU A 96 -6.69 -0.11 17.86
N LEU A 97 -7.48 0.97 17.90
CA LEU A 97 -7.65 1.90 16.78
C LEU A 97 -6.35 2.64 16.43
N LYS A 98 -5.52 3.02 17.42
CA LYS A 98 -4.22 3.65 17.17
C LYS A 98 -3.22 2.72 16.50
N GLU A 99 -3.24 1.44 16.85
CA GLU A 99 -2.42 0.44 16.14
C GLU A 99 -2.98 0.16 14.73
N LEU A 100 -4.31 0.14 14.56
CA LEU A 100 -4.94 0.02 13.25
C LEU A 100 -4.62 1.22 12.35
N GLU A 101 -4.65 2.45 12.87
CA GLU A 101 -4.28 3.68 12.16
C GLU A 101 -2.82 3.64 11.69
N LYS A 102 -1.90 3.19 12.55
CA LYS A 102 -0.50 2.98 12.14
C LYS A 102 -0.37 1.94 11.03
N ARG A 103 -1.13 0.85 11.14
CA ARG A 103 -1.13 -0.23 10.14
C ARG A 103 -1.69 0.27 8.79
N TYR A 104 -2.81 0.98 8.81
CA TYR A 104 -3.40 1.61 7.64
C TYR A 104 -2.41 2.56 6.96
N ASN A 105 -1.87 3.55 7.68
CA ASN A 105 -0.93 4.52 7.13
C ASN A 105 0.33 3.88 6.51
N LYS A 106 0.73 2.72 7.01
CA LYS A 106 1.87 1.96 6.46
C LYS A 106 1.53 1.31 5.12
N PHE A 107 0.32 0.79 4.96
CA PHE A 107 -0.08 0.00 3.79
C PHE A 107 -0.92 0.77 2.77
N GLU A 108 -1.47 1.94 3.12
CA GLU A 108 -2.17 2.88 2.22
C GLU A 108 -1.44 3.09 0.88
N PRO A 109 -0.08 3.19 0.81
CA PRO A 109 0.58 3.35 -0.48
C PRO A 109 0.35 2.21 -1.48
N LEU A 110 0.01 1.01 -1.02
CA LEU A 110 -0.32 -0.13 -1.89
C LEU A 110 -1.67 0.07 -2.59
N GLU A 111 -2.65 0.70 -1.93
CA GLU A 111 -3.94 1.02 -2.55
C GLU A 111 -3.71 1.89 -3.80
N ARG A 112 -2.94 2.97 -3.65
CA ARG A 112 -2.62 3.90 -4.75
C ARG A 112 -1.88 3.21 -5.89
N LEU A 113 -0.93 2.33 -5.57
CA LEU A 113 -0.16 1.57 -6.56
C LEU A 113 -1.09 0.72 -7.45
N PHE A 114 -2.00 -0.02 -6.83
CA PHE A 114 -2.90 -0.92 -7.55
C PHE A 114 -4.05 -0.19 -8.23
N SER A 115 -4.57 0.88 -7.64
CA SER A 115 -5.57 1.75 -8.29
C SER A 115 -5.04 2.38 -9.57
N TYR A 116 -3.79 2.86 -9.57
CA TYR A 116 -3.14 3.35 -10.80
C TYR A 116 -2.99 2.26 -11.86
N TYR A 117 -2.55 1.06 -11.45
CA TYR A 117 -2.42 -0.08 -12.36
C TYR A 117 -3.77 -0.47 -12.98
N LEU A 118 -4.83 -0.61 -12.17
CA LEU A 118 -6.15 -1.00 -12.64
C LEU A 118 -6.71 0.04 -13.61
N ALA A 119 -6.60 1.34 -13.29
CA ALA A 119 -7.09 2.42 -14.14
C ALA A 119 -6.43 2.48 -15.54
N ILE A 120 -5.17 2.06 -15.65
CA ILE A 120 -4.46 1.98 -16.94
C ILE A 120 -4.91 0.76 -17.73
N ASN A 121 -4.96 -0.41 -17.08
CA ASN A 121 -5.21 -1.68 -17.77
C ASN A 121 -6.71 -1.96 -18.00
N GLU A 122 -7.63 -1.27 -17.34
CA GLU A 122 -9.06 -1.31 -17.65
C GLU A 122 -9.40 -0.62 -18.98
N LYS A 123 -8.55 0.30 -19.46
CA LYS A 123 -8.74 0.96 -20.77
C LYS A 123 -8.30 0.12 -21.96
N GLU A 124 -7.59 -0.98 -21.71
CA GLU A 124 -7.05 -1.87 -22.76
C GLU A 124 -7.96 -3.08 -23.08
N ASN A 125 -9.13 -3.18 -22.43
CA ASN A 125 -10.13 -4.24 -22.67
C ASN A 125 -11.43 -3.70 -23.30
#